data_AF-A0AA86J6A9-F1
#
_entry.id   AF-A0AA86J6A9-F1
#
_cell.length_a   1.000
_cell.length_b   1.000
_cell.length_c   1.000
_cell.angle_alpha   90.00
_cell.angle_beta   90.00
_cell.angle_gamma   90.00
#
_symmetry.space_group_name_H-M   'P 1'
#
loop_
_entity.id
_entity.type
_entity.pdbx_description
1 polymer ?
#
loop_
_entity_poly.entity_id
_entity_poly.type
_entity_poly.pdbx_seq_one_letter_code
_entity_poly.pdbx_strand_id
1 'polypeptide(L)'
;MDTYMIDAELEHYLGERLSSSSRQALRRLHVRACARFHGAELEEYRRRLRAHARAYARLGRMLQSPFRHMETALFLSSFTLFVAGIIMVVNGDLSALVACGTAAGLVGMIECARRLAGHWHRYGIMEAVYRELEEQLANGY
;
A
#
# COMPACT_ATOMS: atom_id res chain seq x y z
N MET A 1 7.54 17.17 21.27
CA MET A 1 7.12 15.81 20.92
C MET A 1 7.68 15.46 19.56
N ASP A 2 8.55 14.45 19.52
CA ASP A 2 9.27 14.03 18.31
C ASP A 2 8.34 13.36 17.30
N THR A 3 8.55 13.67 16.02
CA THR A 3 7.81 13.05 14.90
C THR A 3 7.96 11.53 14.89
N TYR A 4 9.14 11.03 15.24
CA TYR A 4 9.45 9.59 15.36
C TYR A 4 8.54 8.84 16.34
N MET A 5 8.09 9.51 17.41
CA MET A 5 7.18 8.92 18.37
C MET A 5 5.79 8.71 17.77
N ILE A 6 5.31 9.67 16.97
CA ILE A 6 4.01 9.58 16.30
C ILE A 6 4.04 8.48 15.23
N ASP A 7 5.13 8.40 14.47
CA ASP A 7 5.30 7.36 13.46
C ASP A 7 5.30 5.95 14.07
N ALA A 8 6.04 5.76 15.17
CA ALA A 8 6.08 4.48 15.89
C ALA A 8 4.70 4.07 16.45
N GLU A 9 3.90 5.03 16.91
CA GLU A 9 2.55 4.74 17.41
C GLU A 9 1.55 4.45 16.29
N LEU A 10 1.67 5.10 15.14
CA LEU A 10 0.89 4.77 13.95
C LEU A 10 1.22 3.37 13.43
N GLU A 11 2.50 2.99 13.42
CA GLU A 11 2.93 1.64 13.02
C GLU A 11 2.40 0.59 14.01
N HIS A 12 2.46 0.87 15.31
CA HIS A 12 1.90 -0.03 16.31
C HIS A 12 0.37 -0.14 16.20
N TYR A 13 -0.33 0.97 15.92
CA TYR A 13 -1.77 0.95 15.67
C TYR A 13 -2.10 0.14 14.42
N LEU A 14 -1.34 0.28 13.33
CA LEU A 14 -1.50 -0.51 12.11
C LEU A 14 -1.34 -2.01 12.40
N GLY A 15 -0.29 -2.39 13.14
CA GLY A 15 -0.07 -3.78 13.55
C GLY A 15 -1.22 -4.34 14.42
N GLU A 16 -1.72 -3.55 15.37
CA GLU A 16 -2.89 -3.93 16.17
C GLU A 16 -4.17 -4.02 15.33
N ARG A 17 -4.35 -3.13 14.35
CA ARG A 17 -5.53 -3.13 13.48
C ARG A 17 -5.55 -4.30 12.51
N LEU A 18 -4.38 -4.76 12.06
CA LEU A 18 -4.24 -5.94 11.22
C LEU A 18 -4.49 -7.25 11.98
N SER A 19 -4.22 -7.24 13.29
CA SER A 19 -4.39 -8.42 14.17
C SER A 19 -5.69 -8.42 14.97
N SER A 20 -6.43 -7.31 15.02
CA SER A 20 -7.63 -7.15 15.86
C SER A 20 -8.68 -6.23 15.25
N SER A 21 -9.82 -6.10 15.93
CA SER A 21 -10.90 -5.20 15.49
C SER A 21 -10.53 -3.72 15.67
N SER A 22 -11.10 -2.87 14.80
CA SER A 22 -10.93 -1.41 14.81
C SER A 22 -11.11 -0.77 16.18
N ARG A 23 -12.22 -1.13 16.85
CA ARG A 23 -12.56 -0.60 18.17
C ARG A 23 -11.55 -0.98 19.23
N GLN A 24 -10.97 -2.18 19.13
CA GLN A 24 -10.00 -2.65 20.12
C GLN A 24 -8.64 -1.97 19.93
N ALA A 25 -8.17 -1.84 18.69
CA ALA A 25 -6.94 -1.12 18.36
C ALA A 25 -7.03 0.36 18.79
N LEU A 26 -8.16 1.02 18.48
CA LEU A 26 -8.42 2.40 18.93
C LEU A 26 -8.42 2.52 20.46
N ARG A 27 -9.11 1.61 21.15
CA ARG A 27 -9.18 1.65 22.62
C ARG A 27 -7.80 1.52 23.24
N ARG A 28 -6.94 0.65 22.71
CA ARG A 28 -5.55 0.49 23.18
C ARG A 28 -4.68 1.68 22.86
N LEU A 29 -4.85 2.29 21.69
CA LEU A 29 -4.19 3.55 21.34
C LEU A 29 -4.60 4.66 22.31
N HIS A 30 -5.89 4.81 22.59
CA HIS A 30 -6.42 5.80 23.51
C HIS A 30 -5.90 5.61 24.94
N VAL A 31 -5.90 4.37 25.45
CA VAL A 31 -5.34 4.05 26.77
C VAL A 31 -3.85 4.40 26.86
N ARG A 32 -3.07 4.10 25.82
CA ARG A 32 -1.65 4.45 25.76
C ARG A 32 -1.42 5.96 25.70
N ALA A 33 -2.21 6.67 24.90
CA ALA A 33 -2.15 8.12 24.78
C ALA A 33 -2.49 8.80 26.13
N CYS A 34 -3.55 8.37 26.80
CA CYS A 34 -3.94 8.90 28.12
C CYS A 34 -2.96 8.54 29.24
N ALA A 35 -2.23 7.41 29.12
CA ALA A 35 -1.17 7.07 30.08
C ALA A 35 0.08 7.95 29.93
N ARG A 36 0.30 8.51 28.74
CA ARG A 36 1.49 9.33 28.40
C ARG A 36 1.24 10.83 28.46
N PHE A 37 0.05 11.28 28.08
CA PHE A 37 -0.28 12.69 27.90
C PHE A 37 -1.55 13.06 28.67
N HIS A 38 -1.56 14.26 29.25
CA HIS A 38 -2.67 14.76 30.07
C HIS A 38 -3.17 16.12 29.58
N GLY A 39 -4.48 16.34 29.62
CA GLY A 39 -5.10 17.64 29.33
C GLY A 39 -4.75 18.18 27.93
N ALA A 40 -4.18 19.39 27.88
CA ALA A 40 -3.85 20.08 26.62
C ALA A 40 -2.84 19.31 25.76
N GLU A 41 -1.92 18.55 26.37
CA GLU A 41 -0.93 17.75 25.64
C GLU A 41 -1.59 16.58 24.89
N LEU A 42 -2.66 16.02 25.43
CA LEU A 42 -3.42 14.94 24.79
C LEU A 42 -4.16 15.44 23.55
N GLU A 43 -4.70 16.66 23.60
CA GLU A 43 -5.32 17.27 22.42
C GLU A 43 -4.31 17.60 21.33
N GLU A 44 -3.14 18.12 21.72
CA GLU A 44 -2.08 18.42 20.77
C GLU A 44 -1.52 17.12 20.14
N TYR A 45 -1.38 16.07 20.94
CA TYR A 45 -1.07 14.73 20.48
C TYR A 45 -2.08 14.22 19.44
N ARG A 46 -3.38 14.25 19.76
CA ARG A 46 -4.44 13.80 18.84
C ARG A 46 -4.45 14.61 17.54
N ARG A 47 -4.24 15.93 17.61
CA ARG A 47 -4.13 16.80 16.43
C ARG A 47 -2.96 16.40 15.54
N ARG A 48 -1.78 16.19 16.11
CA ARG A 48 -0.58 15.78 15.35
C ARG A 48 -0.72 14.37 14.79
N LEU A 49 -1.24 13.42 15.56
CA LEU A 49 -1.51 12.05 15.12
C LEU A 49 -2.47 12.03 13.91
N ARG A 50 -3.55 12.82 13.97
CA ARG A 50 -4.49 12.97 12.85
C ARG A 50 -3.83 13.58 11.61
N ALA A 51 -2.97 14.60 11.79
CA ALA A 51 -2.25 15.21 10.68
C ALA A 51 -1.30 14.21 9.99
N HIS A 52 -0.63 13.33 10.76
CA HIS A 52 0.25 12.30 10.22
C HIS A 52 -0.54 11.18 9.54
N ALA A 53 -1.62 10.69 10.15
CA ALA A 53 -2.51 9.71 9.51
C ALA A 53 -3.04 10.21 8.16
N ARG A 54 -3.44 11.49 8.08
CA ARG A 54 -3.82 12.16 6.82
C ARG A 54 -2.68 12.19 5.80
N ALA A 55 -1.49 12.58 6.24
CA ALA A 55 -0.32 12.64 5.37
C ALA A 55 -0.01 11.27 4.78
N TYR A 56 0.01 10.21 5.60
CA TYR A 56 0.23 8.84 5.16
C TYR A 56 -0.88 8.32 4.24
N ALA A 57 -2.16 8.59 4.54
CA ALA A 57 -3.27 8.22 3.66
C ALA A 57 -3.19 8.93 2.29
N ARG A 58 -2.76 10.20 2.27
CA ARG A 58 -2.59 10.96 1.02
C ARG A 58 -1.36 10.50 0.23
N LEU A 59 -0.27 10.17 0.93
CA LEU A 59 0.94 9.62 0.33
C LEU A 59 0.67 8.23 -0.28
N GLY A 60 -0.11 7.39 0.40
CA GLY A 60 -0.62 6.12 -0.12
C GLY A 60 -1.35 6.29 -1.45
N ARG A 61 -2.31 7.22 -1.52
CA ARG A 61 -3.01 7.56 -2.79
C ARG A 61 -2.08 8.06 -3.88
N MET A 62 -1.17 8.96 -3.52
CA MET A 62 -0.22 9.56 -4.47
C MET A 62 0.78 8.55 -5.01
N LEU A 63 1.12 7.51 -4.26
CA LEU A 63 1.93 6.40 -4.77
C LEU A 63 1.07 5.43 -5.59
N GLN A 64 -0.14 5.13 -5.15
CA GLN A 64 -1.01 4.21 -5.87
C GLN A 64 -1.40 4.73 -7.28
N SER A 65 -1.60 6.03 -7.47
CA SER A 65 -2.02 6.66 -8.74
C SER A 65 -0.99 6.52 -9.90
N PRO A 66 0.28 6.95 -9.78
CA PRO A 66 1.27 6.87 -10.85
C PRO A 66 1.76 5.44 -11.12
N PHE A 67 1.93 4.62 -10.07
CA PHE A 67 2.36 3.24 -10.22
C PHE A 67 1.26 2.38 -10.88
N ARG A 68 -0.02 2.65 -10.58
CA ARG A 68 -1.13 1.91 -11.21
C ARG A 68 -1.18 2.07 -12.72
N HIS A 69 -0.92 3.25 -13.25
CA HIS A 69 -0.95 3.47 -14.69
C HIS A 69 0.32 2.98 -15.39
N MET A 70 1.51 3.27 -14.85
CA MET A 70 2.77 2.88 -15.47
C MET A 70 2.95 1.36 -15.51
N GLU A 71 2.55 0.66 -14.45
CA GLU A 71 2.71 -0.78 -14.34
C GLU A 71 1.69 -1.53 -15.21
N THR A 72 0.46 -1.01 -15.33
CA THR A 72 -0.51 -1.54 -16.30
C THR A 72 -0.06 -1.34 -17.75
N ALA A 73 0.56 -0.20 -18.07
CA ALA A 73 1.09 0.07 -19.40
C ALA A 73 2.28 -0.86 -19.74
N LEU A 74 3.21 -1.06 -18.80
CA LEU A 74 4.33 -1.99 -18.96
C LEU A 74 3.85 -3.43 -19.14
N PHE A 75 2.90 -3.86 -18.31
CA PHE A 75 2.29 -5.19 -18.43
C PHE A 75 1.60 -5.36 -19.79
N LEU A 76 0.78 -4.39 -20.20
CA LEU A 76 0.05 -4.43 -21.46
C LEU A 76 0.98 -4.45 -22.67
N SER A 77 2.03 -3.63 -22.67
CA SER A 77 3.05 -3.59 -23.73
C SER A 77 3.82 -4.91 -23.86
N SER A 78 4.07 -5.58 -22.74
CA SER A 78 4.82 -6.83 -22.72
C SER A 78 3.92 -8.01 -23.10
N PHE A 79 2.63 -7.95 -22.73
CA PHE A 79 1.62 -8.90 -23.16
C PHE A 79 1.38 -8.83 -24.68
N THR A 80 1.30 -7.62 -25.26
CA THR A 80 1.17 -7.48 -26.72
C THR A 80 2.39 -7.99 -27.47
N LEU A 81 3.61 -7.73 -26.98
CA LEU A 81 4.84 -8.29 -27.56
C LEU A 81 4.86 -9.82 -27.47
N PHE A 82 4.36 -10.40 -26.39
CA PHE A 82 4.25 -11.85 -26.24
C PHE A 82 3.28 -12.47 -27.26
N VAL A 83 2.07 -11.90 -27.40
CA VAL A 83 1.07 -12.36 -28.38
C VAL A 83 1.60 -12.21 -29.81
N ALA A 84 2.25 -11.09 -30.12
CA ALA A 84 2.90 -10.87 -31.42
C ALA A 84 4.01 -11.91 -31.69
N GLY A 85 4.81 -12.24 -30.67
CA GLY A 85 5.83 -13.29 -30.74
C GLY A 85 5.24 -14.67 -31.05
N ILE A 86 4.12 -15.05 -30.43
CA ILE A 86 3.42 -16.31 -30.73
C ILE A 86 2.95 -16.33 -32.19
N ILE A 87 2.35 -15.24 -32.67
CA ILE A 87 1.83 -15.16 -34.05
C ILE A 87 2.98 -15.31 -35.06
N MET A 88 4.12 -14.64 -34.85
CA MET A 88 5.27 -14.74 -35.75
C MET A 88 5.90 -16.15 -35.74
N VAL A 89 5.89 -16.84 -34.61
CA VAL A 89 6.37 -18.24 -34.51
C VAL A 89 5.43 -19.20 -35.24
N VAL A 90 4.12 -19.02 -35.09
CA VAL A 90 3.11 -19.85 -35.80
C VAL A 90 3.18 -19.64 -37.31
N ASN A 91 3.47 -18.42 -37.76
CA ASN A 91 3.64 -18.10 -39.19
C ASN A 91 5.01 -18.51 -39.76
N GLY A 92 5.93 -19.02 -38.94
CA GLY A 92 7.25 -19.48 -39.39
C GLY A 92 8.29 -18.38 -39.59
N ASP A 93 7.99 -17.14 -39.22
CA ASP A 93 8.88 -15.97 -39.38
C ASP A 93 9.96 -15.89 -38.28
N LEU A 94 9.83 -16.65 -37.19
CA LEU A 94 10.75 -16.61 -36.04
C LEU A 94 11.15 -17.99 -35.51
N SER A 95 12.44 -18.16 -35.21
CA SER A 95 13.02 -19.37 -34.61
C SER A 95 12.47 -19.65 -33.20
N ALA A 96 12.18 -20.93 -32.90
CA ALA A 96 11.67 -21.40 -31.61
C ALA A 96 12.50 -20.94 -30.38
N LEU A 97 13.77 -20.62 -30.56
CA LEU A 97 14.66 -20.10 -29.50
C LEU A 97 14.23 -18.72 -28.99
N VAL A 98 13.71 -17.85 -29.88
CA VAL A 98 13.15 -16.54 -29.51
C VAL A 98 11.77 -16.69 -28.87
N ALA A 99 11.01 -17.73 -29.24
CA ALA A 99 9.78 -18.12 -28.57
C ALA A 99 10.03 -18.56 -27.12
N CYS A 100 11.09 -19.33 -26.87
CA CYS A 100 11.49 -19.71 -25.51
C CYS A 100 11.98 -18.50 -24.68
N GLY A 101 12.72 -17.57 -25.29
CA GLY A 101 13.15 -16.33 -24.63
C GLY A 101 11.99 -15.40 -24.23
N THR A 102 10.96 -15.30 -25.07
CA THR A 102 9.73 -14.55 -24.77
C THR A 102 8.88 -15.21 -23.69
N ALA A 103 8.83 -16.55 -23.64
CA ALA A 103 8.16 -17.29 -22.57
C ALA A 103 8.86 -17.14 -21.21
N ALA A 104 10.21 -17.13 -21.17
CA ALA A 104 10.96 -16.86 -19.94
C ALA A 104 10.72 -15.43 -19.42
N GLY A 105 10.62 -14.45 -20.34
CA GLY A 105 10.20 -13.09 -20.03
C GLY A 105 8.79 -13.01 -19.42
N LEU A 106 7.86 -13.85 -19.89
CA LEU A 106 6.50 -13.93 -19.34
C LEU A 106 6.47 -14.44 -17.90
N VAL A 107 7.27 -15.45 -17.56
CA VAL A 107 7.35 -15.97 -16.18
C VAL A 107 7.90 -14.90 -15.24
N GLY A 108 8.98 -14.21 -15.63
CA GLY A 108 9.53 -13.09 -14.88
C GLY A 108 8.52 -11.94 -14.70
N MET A 109 7.75 -11.63 -15.74
CA MET A 109 6.67 -10.64 -15.72
C MET A 109 5.54 -11.02 -14.75
N ILE A 110 5.10 -12.27 -14.77
CA ILE A 110 4.06 -12.76 -13.86
C ILE A 110 4.54 -12.68 -12.41
N GLU A 111 5.81 -12.99 -12.15
CA GLU A 111 6.37 -12.89 -10.81
C GLU A 111 6.49 -11.44 -10.33
N CYS A 112 6.94 -10.53 -11.20
CA CYS A 112 6.90 -9.09 -10.95
C CYS A 112 5.47 -8.62 -10.67
N ALA A 113 4.49 -9.00 -11.50
CA ALA A 113 3.10 -8.64 -11.31
C ALA A 113 2.52 -9.16 -9.98
N ARG A 114 2.88 -10.39 -9.56
CA ARG A 114 2.46 -10.95 -8.26
C ARG A 114 3.06 -10.19 -7.08
N ARG A 115 4.37 -9.90 -7.12
CA ARG A 115 5.05 -9.12 -6.07
C ARG A 115 4.45 -7.71 -5.97
N LEU A 116 4.18 -7.11 -7.12
CA LEU A 116 3.59 -5.80 -7.25
C LEU A 116 2.15 -5.76 -6.70
N ALA A 117 1.31 -6.74 -7.08
CA ALA A 117 -0.03 -6.89 -6.52
C ALA A 117 0.00 -7.07 -4.99
N GLY A 118 0.97 -7.81 -4.46
CA GLY A 118 1.19 -7.95 -3.03
C GLY A 118 1.59 -6.64 -2.34
N HIS A 119 2.38 -5.79 -3.01
CA HIS A 119 2.70 -4.46 -2.52
C HIS A 119 1.47 -3.53 -2.56
N TRP A 120 0.73 -3.54 -3.66
CA TRP A 120 -0.48 -2.73 -3.81
C TRP A 120 -1.55 -3.09 -2.78
N HIS A 121 -1.72 -4.39 -2.50
CA HIS A 121 -2.64 -4.84 -1.47
C HIS A 121 -2.24 -4.30 -0.10
N ARG A 122 -0.95 -4.37 0.25
CA ARG A 122 -0.44 -3.82 1.51
C ARG A 122 -0.61 -2.31 1.61
N TYR A 123 -0.27 -1.56 0.56
CA TYR A 123 -0.46 -0.11 0.54
C TYR A 123 -1.94 0.30 0.59
N GLY A 124 -2.81 -0.42 -0.11
CA GLY A 124 -4.26 -0.18 -0.07
C GLY A 124 -4.87 -0.47 1.31
N ILE A 125 -4.43 -1.54 1.97
CA ILE A 125 -4.84 -1.83 3.36
C ILE A 125 -4.36 -0.71 4.29
N MET A 126 -3.10 -0.31 4.17
CA MET A 126 -2.52 0.74 5.00
C MET A 126 -3.25 2.08 4.84
N GLU A 127 -3.56 2.47 3.60
CA GLU A 127 -4.36 3.67 3.33
C GLU A 127 -5.75 3.57 3.95
N ALA A 128 -6.44 2.45 3.78
CA ALA A 128 -7.78 2.24 4.33
C ALA A 128 -7.78 2.34 5.86
N VAL A 129 -6.78 1.75 6.52
CA VAL A 129 -6.61 1.81 7.98
C VAL A 129 -6.34 3.23 8.47
N TYR A 130 -5.47 3.98 7.80
CA TYR A 130 -5.19 5.37 8.20
C TYR A 130 -6.35 6.32 7.95
N ARG A 131 -7.13 6.07 6.91
CA ARG A 131 -8.38 6.82 6.65
C ARG A 131 -9.45 6.52 7.70
N GLU A 132 -9.61 5.24 8.06
CA GLU A 132 -10.50 4.82 9.15
C GLU A 132 -10.10 5.51 10.47
N LEU A 133 -8.80 5.52 10.79
CA LEU A 133 -8.27 6.21 11.97
C LEU A 133 -8.54 7.72 11.94
N GLU A 134 -8.35 8.37 10.79
CA GLU A 134 -8.65 9.80 10.63
C GLU A 134 -10.12 10.12 10.92
N GLU A 135 -11.04 9.33 10.36
CA GLU A 135 -12.48 9.50 10.53
C GLU A 135 -12.89 9.26 11.99
N GLN A 136 -12.27 8.30 12.66
CA GLN A 136 -12.54 8.00 14.06
C GLN A 136 -12.03 9.10 15.00
N LEU A 137 -10.81 9.61 14.76
CA LEU A 137 -10.26 10.76 15.49
C LEU A 137 -11.04 12.06 15.22
N ALA A 138 -11.72 12.17 14.06
CA ALA A 138 -12.60 13.28 13.75
C ALA A 138 -13.89 13.27 14.56
N ASN A 139 -14.42 12.08 14.82
CA ASN A 139 -15.71 11.86 15.48
C ASN A 139 -15.61 11.77 17.01
N GLY A 140 -14.44 12.09 17.59
CA GLY A 140 -14.26 12.20 19.04
C GLY A 140 -13.91 10.91 19.77
N TYR A 141 -13.50 9.85 19.06
CA TYR A 141 -12.98 8.62 19.65
C TYR A 141 -11.46 8.62 19.80
#